data_AF-A0A484Z9Y2-F1
#
_entry.id   AF-A0A484Z9Y2-F1
#
_cell.length_a   1.000
_cell.length_b   1.000
_cell.length_c   1.000
_cell.angle_alpha   90.00
_cell.angle_beta   90.00
_cell.angle_gamma   90.00
#
_symmetry.space_group_name_H-M   'P 1'
#
loop_
_entity.id
_entity.type
_entity.pdbx_description
1 polymer ?
#
loop_
_entity_poly.entity_id
_entity_poly.type
_entity_poly.pdbx_seq_one_letter_code
_entity_poly.pdbx_strand_id
1 'polypeptide(L)' 'MGRTLEQLLADEKPEVVAAAQIMAADMLLNIHLTELREKSTENTN' A
#
# COMPACT_ATOMS: atom_id res chain seq x y z
N MET A 1 -15.62 -14.25 15.75
CA MET A 1 -14.24 -13.83 15.45
C MET A 1 -14.16 -13.61 13.95
N GLY A 2 -13.81 -12.39 13.50
CA GLY A 2 -13.67 -12.10 12.08
C GLY A 2 -12.43 -12.77 11.49
N ARG A 3 -12.42 -13.00 10.18
CA ARG A 3 -11.23 -13.49 9.46
C ARG A 3 -10.12 -12.45 9.51
N THR A 4 -8.87 -12.87 9.67
CA THR A 4 -7.70 -11.98 9.55
C THR A 4 -7.37 -11.71 8.08
N LEU A 5 -6.58 -10.67 7.80
CA LEU A 5 -6.15 -10.38 6.44
C LEU A 5 -5.36 -11.55 5.84
N GLU A 6 -4.51 -12.19 6.62
CA GLU A 6 -3.70 -13.33 6.20
C GLU A 6 -4.60 -14.52 5.83
N GLN A 7 -5.67 -14.74 6.60
CA GLN A 7 -6.65 -15.78 6.30
C GLN A 7 -7.42 -15.46 5.00
N LEU A 8 -7.78 -14.19 4.80
CA LEU A 8 -8.43 -13.75 3.57
C LEU A 8 -7.52 -13.94 2.35
N LEU A 9 -6.25 -13.56 2.45
CA LEU A 9 -5.29 -13.72 1.35
C LEU A 9 -4.96 -15.19 1.07
N ALA A 10 -4.94 -16.05 2.09
CA ALA A 10 -4.71 -17.48 1.93
C ALA A 10 -5.86 -18.20 1.21
N ASP A 11 -7.09 -17.71 1.35
CA ASP A 11 -8.28 -18.25 0.70
C ASP A 11 -8.43 -17.80 -0.77
N GLU A 12 -7.67 -16.77 -1.19
CA GLU A 12 -7.76 -16.18 -2.51
C GLU A 12 -6.77 -16.79 -3.52
N LYS A 13 -7.09 -16.63 -4.81
CA LYS A 13 -6.20 -17.11 -5.87
C LYS A 13 -4.88 -16.33 -5.88
N PRO A 14 -3.74 -16.98 -6.19
CA PRO A 14 -2.44 -16.30 -6.26
C PRO A 14 -2.44 -15.09 -7.19
N GLU A 15 -3.17 -15.15 -8.31
CA GLU A 15 -3.24 -14.02 -9.26
C GLU A 15 -3.95 -12.80 -8.65
N VAL A 16 -4.98 -13.03 -7.83
CA VAL A 16 -5.75 -11.97 -7.16
C VAL A 16 -4.90 -11.33 -6.06
N VAL A 17 -4.20 -12.15 -5.27
CA VAL A 17 -3.28 -11.68 -4.23
C VAL A 17 -2.15 -10.85 -4.84
N ALA A 18 -1.56 -11.31 -5.95
CA ALA A 18 -0.51 -10.58 -6.65
C ALA A 18 -1.01 -9.23 -7.18
N ALA A 19 -2.19 -9.18 -7.78
CA ALA A 19 -2.79 -7.93 -8.25
C ALA A 19 -3.02 -6.94 -7.09
N ALA A 20 -3.54 -7.42 -5.96
CA ALA A 20 -3.75 -6.61 -4.76
C ALA A 20 -2.43 -6.06 -4.19
N GLN A 21 -1.36 -6.87 -4.17
CA GLN A 21 -0.04 -6.43 -3.73
C GLN A 21 0.57 -5.36 -4.65
N ILE A 22 0.40 -5.48 -5.96
CA ILE A 22 0.86 -4.46 -6.92
C ILE A 22 0.14 -3.13 -6.68
N MET A 23 -1.18 -3.17 -6.48
CA MET A 23 -1.96 -1.98 -6.18
C MET A 23 -1.53 -1.34 -4.85
N ALA A 24 -1.32 -2.15 -3.82
CA ALA A 24 -0.85 -1.67 -2.52
C ALA A 24 0.54 -1.01 -2.64
N ALA A 25 1.45 -1.59 -3.41
CA ALA A 25 2.77 -1.02 -3.64
C ALA A 25 2.71 0.36 -4.33
N ASP A 26 1.83 0.53 -5.33
CA ASP A 26 1.63 1.81 -6.01
C ASP A 26 1.02 2.87 -5.08
N MET A 27 0.04 2.50 -4.25
CA MET A 27 -0.53 3.42 -3.25
C MET A 27 0.53 3.87 -2.24
N LEU A 28 1.32 2.93 -1.70
CA LEU A 28 2.38 3.25 -0.75
C LEU A 28 3.45 4.15 -1.37
N LEU A 29 3.83 3.90 -2.62
CA LEU A 29 4.75 4.77 -3.35
C LEU A 29 4.20 6.21 -3.43
N ASN A 30 2.93 6.37 -3.81
CA ASN A 30 2.31 7.68 -3.90
C ASN A 30 2.20 8.40 -2.55
N ILE A 31 1.92 7.66 -1.47
CA ILE A 31 1.92 8.20 -0.11
C ILE A 31 3.32 8.72 0.24
N HIS A 32 4.35 7.90 0.07
CA HIS A 32 5.73 8.29 0.39
C HIS A 32 6.23 9.46 -0.45
N LEU A 33 5.85 9.54 -1.73
CA LEU A 33 6.18 10.69 -2.57
C LEU A 33 5.46 11.97 -2.12
N THR A 34 4.22 11.84 -1.62
CA THR A 34 3.48 12.96 -1.06
C THR A 34 4.14 13.48 0.22
N GLU A 35 4.46 12.58 1.15
CA GLU A 35 5.20 12.90 2.39
C GLU A 35 6.55 13.60 2.08
N LEU A 36 7.27 13.11 1.06
CA LEU A 36 8.54 13.71 0.65
C LEU A 36 8.37 15.13 0.08
N ARG A 37 7.33 15.36 -0.73
CA ARG A 37 7.02 16.68 -1.29
C ARG A 37 6.67 17.67 -0.19
N GLU A 38 5.83 17.27 0.76
CA GLU A 38 5.45 18.10 1.91
C GLU A 38 6.69 18.51 2.73
N LYS A 39 7.54 17.54 3.07
CA LYS A 39 8.78 17.81 3.80
C LYS A 39 9.75 18.70 3.02
N SER A 40 9.82 18.55 1.70
CA SER A 40 10.64 19.43 0.86
C SER A 40 10.14 20.87 0.86
N THR A 41 8.83 21.09 0.94
CA THR A 41 8.24 22.44 1.02
C THR A 41 8.36 23.06 2.41
N GLU A 42 8.30 22.24 3.47
CA GLU A 42 8.50 22.69 4.85
C GLU A 42 9.93 23.21 5.09
N ASN A 43 10.95 22.54 4.54
CA ASN A 43 12.36 22.92 4.72
C ASN A 43 12.78 24.17 3.92
N THR A 44 11.91 24.74 3.09
CA THR A 44 12.23 25.90 2.23
C THR A 44 11.55 27.20 2.67
N ASN A 45 10.83 27.21 3.80
CA ASN A 45 10.21 28.39 4.41
C ASN A 45 10.92 28.79 5.72
#